data_AF-A0A4Q5N0Q5-F1
#
_entry.id   AF-A0A4Q5N0Q5-F1
#
_cell.length_a   1.000
_cell.length_b   1.000
_cell.length_c   1.000
_cell.angle_alpha   90.00
_cell.angle_beta   90.00
_cell.angle_gamma   90.00
#
_symmetry.space_group_name_H-M   'P 1'
#
loop_
_entity.id
_entity.type
_entity.pdbx_description
1 polymer ?
#
loop_
_entity_poly.entity_id
_entity_poly.type
_entity_poly.pdbx_seq_one_letter_code
_entity_poly.pdbx_strand_id
1 'polypeptide(L)'
;MAALVTGVLGLGLVAVVLGIAALVRIGRDGTRGRWLAIAGVALGTISTLVVAGLLVVAVNGVLETRPLPPDVTAARDAHARQLVTGNCLDPLPDDGEVNDVRVVPCTDPHAAQVISQYEFESDAIWPGQAAADRRVATACQVSAAETEAGLTPVTWAPTEQSWEDGDRTGLCLLHRADGTPLTGSLLP
;
A
#
# COMPACT_ATOMS: atom_id res chain seq x y z
N MET A 1 -10.57 -11.48 -17.89
CA MET A 1 -10.02 -12.43 -16.90
C MET A 1 -9.96 -13.88 -17.42
N ALA A 2 -10.92 -14.37 -18.22
CA ALA A 2 -10.90 -15.74 -18.77
C ALA A 2 -9.69 -16.08 -19.67
N ALA A 3 -9.17 -15.13 -20.45
CA ALA A 3 -8.04 -15.37 -21.37
C ALA A 3 -6.68 -15.56 -20.68
N LEU A 4 -6.48 -14.94 -19.50
CA LEU A 4 -5.24 -15.07 -18.73
C LEU A 4 -5.13 -16.46 -18.10
N VAL A 5 -6.25 -17.01 -17.64
CA VAL A 5 -6.33 -18.33 -17.02
C VAL A 5 -6.10 -19.45 -18.04
N THR A 6 -6.62 -19.33 -19.26
CA THR A 6 -6.37 -20.32 -20.34
C THR A 6 -4.96 -20.26 -20.88
N GLY A 7 -4.34 -19.07 -20.92
CA GLY A 7 -2.94 -18.93 -21.33
C GLY A 7 -1.96 -19.60 -20.37
N VAL A 8 -2.17 -19.43 -19.06
CA VAL A 8 -1.33 -20.02 -18.01
C VAL A 8 -1.50 -21.55 -17.93
N LEU A 9 -2.73 -22.06 -18.06
CA LEU A 9 -2.99 -23.51 -18.04
C LEU A 9 -2.50 -24.21 -19.33
N GLY A 10 -2.65 -23.56 -20.49
CA GLY A 10 -2.22 -24.12 -21.78
C GLY A 10 -0.69 -24.16 -21.93
N LEU A 11 0.01 -23.09 -21.57
CA LEU A 11 1.48 -23.03 -21.67
C LEU A 11 2.16 -23.83 -20.56
N GLY A 12 1.57 -23.90 -19.37
CA GLY A 12 2.09 -24.67 -18.25
C GLY A 12 2.20 -26.17 -18.56
N LEU A 13 1.17 -26.76 -19.19
CA LEU A 13 1.20 -28.17 -19.58
C LEU A 13 2.26 -28.47 -20.64
N VAL A 14 2.41 -27.59 -21.64
CA VAL A 14 3.42 -27.75 -22.69
C VAL A 14 4.84 -27.65 -22.11
N ALA A 15 5.08 -26.70 -21.21
CA ALA A 15 6.38 -26.56 -20.53
C ALA A 15 6.74 -27.78 -19.67
N VAL A 16 5.76 -28.35 -18.94
CA VAL A 16 5.95 -29.57 -18.14
C VAL A 16 6.25 -30.77 -19.04
N VAL A 17 5.50 -30.96 -20.14
CA VAL A 17 5.73 -32.08 -21.07
C VAL A 17 7.10 -31.97 -21.74
N LEU A 18 7.50 -30.77 -22.19
CA LEU A 18 8.82 -30.55 -22.78
C LEU A 18 9.95 -30.73 -21.76
N GLY A 19 9.74 -30.28 -20.52
CA GLY A 19 10.69 -30.49 -19.42
C GLY A 19 10.91 -31.98 -19.12
N ILE A 20 9.83 -32.77 -19.05
CA ILE A 20 9.90 -34.22 -18.85
C ILE A 20 10.57 -34.91 -20.05
N ALA A 21 10.23 -34.52 -21.28
CA ALA A 21 10.84 -35.09 -22.49
C ALA A 21 12.35 -34.82 -22.58
N ALA A 22 12.79 -33.63 -22.17
CA ALA A 22 14.21 -33.29 -22.07
C ALA A 22 14.92 -34.16 -21.02
N LEU A 23 14.33 -34.35 -19.83
CA LEU A 23 14.88 -35.18 -18.77
C LEU A 23 15.00 -36.66 -19.17
N VAL A 24 14.02 -37.20 -19.90
CA VAL A 24 14.01 -38.60 -20.39
C VAL A 24 15.06 -38.83 -21.48
N ARG A 25 15.34 -37.83 -22.33
CA ARG A 25 16.42 -37.92 -23.34
C ARG A 25 17.80 -37.89 -22.68
N ILE A 26 18.01 -37.02 -21.69
CA ILE A 26 19.29 -36.90 -20.97
C ILE A 26 19.61 -38.20 -20.18
N GLY A 27 18.60 -38.95 -19.74
CA GLY A 27 18.78 -40.21 -19.01
C GLY A 27 19.24 -41.41 -19.86
N ARG A 28 19.15 -41.36 -21.20
CA ARG A 28 19.51 -42.48 -22.08
C ARG A 28 20.99 -42.54 -22.45
N ASP A 29 21.72 -41.42 -22.40
CA ASP A 29 23.14 -41.35 -22.73
C ASP A 29 24.00 -41.30 -21.45
N GLY A 30 24.76 -42.38 -21.22
CA GLY A 30 25.37 -42.78 -19.95
C GLY A 30 26.10 -41.71 -19.12
N THR A 31 25.86 -41.80 -17.80
CA THR A 31 26.61 -41.33 -16.60
C THR A 31 27.21 -39.93 -16.52
N ARG A 32 27.69 -39.29 -17.60
CA ARG A 32 28.19 -37.89 -17.61
C ARG A 32 27.07 -36.84 -17.70
N GLY A 33 25.90 -37.19 -18.26
CA GLY A 33 24.73 -36.29 -18.35
C GLY A 33 23.95 -36.10 -17.04
N ARG A 34 24.14 -37.02 -16.07
CA ARG A 34 23.42 -36.99 -14.78
C ARG A 34 23.77 -35.76 -13.93
N TRP A 35 25.05 -35.38 -13.88
CA TRP A 35 25.47 -34.19 -13.13
C TRP A 35 24.98 -32.88 -13.75
N LEU A 36 24.86 -32.83 -15.08
CA LEU A 36 24.27 -31.70 -15.80
C LEU A 36 22.77 -31.59 -15.55
N ALA A 37 22.04 -32.72 -15.52
CA ALA A 37 20.62 -32.73 -15.20
C ALA A 37 20.33 -32.30 -13.75
N ILE A 38 21.12 -32.79 -12.78
CA ILE A 38 20.97 -32.41 -11.37
C ILE A 38 21.28 -30.92 -11.18
N ALA A 39 22.34 -30.40 -11.82
CA ALA A 39 22.66 -28.97 -11.78
C ALA A 39 21.55 -28.12 -12.41
N GLY A 40 20.97 -28.55 -13.53
CA GLY A 40 19.85 -27.86 -14.18
C GLY A 40 18.59 -27.82 -13.32
N VAL A 41 18.24 -28.94 -12.68
CA VAL A 41 17.10 -28.99 -11.73
C VAL A 41 17.38 -28.12 -10.51
N ALA A 42 18.58 -28.21 -9.92
CA ALA A 42 18.94 -27.38 -8.77
C ALA A 42 18.88 -25.88 -9.09
N LEU A 43 19.52 -25.44 -10.17
CA LEU A 43 19.48 -24.04 -10.61
C LEU A 43 18.06 -23.58 -10.99
N GLY A 44 17.27 -24.45 -11.63
CA GLY A 44 15.87 -24.17 -11.97
C GLY A 44 15.00 -24.01 -10.73
N THR A 45 15.15 -24.88 -9.73
CA THR A 45 14.43 -24.76 -8.44
C THR A 45 14.83 -23.50 -7.69
N ILE A 46 16.14 -23.19 -7.61
CA ILE A 46 16.62 -21.95 -6.96
C ILE A 46 16.07 -20.71 -7.68
N SER A 47 16.16 -20.66 -9.01
CA SER A 47 15.62 -19.54 -9.79
C SER A 47 14.12 -19.37 -9.59
N THR A 48 13.36 -20.47 -9.58
CA THR A 48 11.91 -20.43 -9.34
C THR A 48 11.59 -19.91 -7.95
N LEU A 49 12.31 -20.35 -6.91
CA LEU A 49 12.12 -19.88 -5.54
C LEU A 49 12.47 -18.39 -5.40
N VAL A 50 13.54 -17.93 -6.03
CA VAL A 50 13.92 -16.51 -6.03
C VAL A 50 12.84 -15.67 -6.71
N VAL A 51 12.37 -16.06 -7.90
CA VAL A 51 11.30 -15.34 -8.61
C VAL A 51 10.00 -15.34 -7.81
N ALA A 52 9.61 -16.48 -7.24
CA ALA A 52 8.42 -16.57 -6.39
C ALA A 52 8.54 -15.66 -5.16
N GLY A 53 9.71 -15.63 -4.51
CA GLY A 53 9.99 -14.73 -3.39
C GLY A 53 9.87 -13.26 -3.78
N LEU A 54 10.46 -12.85 -4.90
CA LEU A 54 10.36 -11.49 -5.42
C LEU A 54 8.91 -11.11 -5.75
N LEU A 55 8.14 -12.02 -6.34
CA LEU A 55 6.72 -11.80 -6.63
C LEU A 55 5.90 -11.64 -5.35
N VAL A 56 6.16 -12.44 -4.31
CA VAL A 56 5.49 -12.30 -3.01
C VAL A 56 5.79 -10.94 -2.40
N VAL A 57 7.05 -10.50 -2.40
CA VAL A 57 7.44 -9.17 -1.89
C VAL A 57 6.74 -8.05 -2.67
N ALA A 58 6.76 -8.12 -4.01
CA ALA A 58 6.10 -7.12 -4.84
C ALA A 58 4.59 -7.06 -4.60
N VAL A 59 3.92 -8.21 -4.48
CA VAL A 59 2.48 -8.27 -4.21
C VAL A 59 2.14 -7.71 -2.84
N ASN A 60 2.93 -8.03 -1.80
CA ASN A 60 2.70 -7.51 -0.46
C ASN A 60 2.84 -5.99 -0.41
N GLY A 61 3.90 -5.42 -1.01
CA GLY A 61 4.07 -3.95 -1.06
C GLY A 61 2.92 -3.23 -1.77
N VAL A 62 2.35 -3.85 -2.82
CA VAL A 62 1.15 -3.32 -3.49
C VAL A 62 -0.09 -3.45 -2.62
N LEU A 63 -0.24 -4.54 -1.87
CA LEU A 63 -1.41 -4.78 -1.01
C LEU A 63 -1.42 -3.84 0.20
N GLU A 64 -0.26 -3.60 0.80
CA GLU A 64 -0.06 -2.71 1.97
C GLU A 64 -0.36 -1.24 1.65
N THR A 65 -0.31 -0.84 0.38
CA THR A 65 -0.58 0.54 -0.06
C THR A 65 -1.93 0.69 -0.75
N ARG A 66 -2.76 -0.36 -0.79
CA ARG A 66 -4.09 -0.24 -1.41
C ARG A 66 -4.96 0.72 -0.60
N PRO A 67 -5.59 1.70 -1.27
CA PRO A 67 -6.54 2.61 -0.63
C PRO A 67 -7.67 1.87 0.09
N LEU A 68 -8.03 2.37 1.26
CA LEU A 68 -9.20 1.91 1.99
C LEU A 68 -10.50 2.40 1.34
N PRO A 69 -11.63 1.74 1.62
CA PRO A 69 -12.93 2.38 1.49
C PRO A 69 -12.97 3.66 2.34
N PRO A 70 -13.66 4.73 1.91
CA PRO A 70 -13.78 5.98 2.68
C PRO A 70 -14.31 5.78 4.10
N ASP A 71 -15.24 4.85 4.30
CA ASP A 71 -15.71 4.43 5.61
C ASP A 71 -15.56 2.91 5.75
N VAL A 72 -14.96 2.48 6.85
CA VAL A 72 -14.71 1.07 7.13
C VAL A 72 -15.86 0.49 7.95
N THR A 73 -16.21 -0.77 7.71
CA THR A 73 -17.33 -1.40 8.44
C THR A 73 -16.94 -1.93 9.82
N ALA A 74 -15.64 -1.99 10.12
CA ALA A 74 -15.11 -2.45 11.39
C ALA A 74 -13.71 -1.85 11.62
N ALA A 75 -13.36 -1.69 12.90
CA ALA A 75 -12.05 -1.21 13.30
C ALA A 75 -10.93 -2.13 12.79
N ARG A 76 -9.87 -1.53 12.26
CA ARG A 76 -8.72 -2.24 11.68
C ARG A 76 -7.46 -1.39 11.73
N ASP A 77 -6.32 -2.05 11.86
CA ASP A 77 -5.03 -1.40 11.62
C ASP A 77 -4.82 -1.24 10.11
N ALA A 78 -4.22 -0.11 9.72
CA ALA A 78 -3.89 0.20 8.34
C ALA A 78 -2.65 1.08 8.29
N HIS A 79 -1.89 0.95 7.20
CA HIS A 79 -0.77 1.84 6.95
C HIS A 79 -1.31 3.23 6.58
N ALA A 80 -0.62 4.31 6.98
CA ALA A 80 -1.07 5.69 6.74
C ALA A 80 -1.30 6.00 5.26
N ARG A 81 -0.47 5.41 4.38
CA ARG A 81 -0.62 5.47 2.90
C ARG A 81 -1.89 4.83 2.33
N GLN A 82 -2.62 4.03 3.11
CA GLN A 82 -3.89 3.47 2.67
C GLN A 82 -5.06 4.43 2.91
N LEU A 83 -4.83 5.47 3.72
CA LEU A 83 -5.89 6.40 4.09
C LEU A 83 -6.34 7.22 2.90
N VAL A 84 -7.63 7.47 2.86
CA VAL A 84 -8.29 8.33 1.88
C VAL A 84 -9.22 9.30 2.57
N THR A 85 -9.66 10.32 1.83
CA THR A 85 -10.75 11.20 2.27
C THR A 85 -11.96 10.38 2.73
N GLY A 86 -12.39 10.64 3.96
CA GLY A 86 -13.46 9.94 4.66
C GLY A 86 -13.00 9.11 5.84
N ASN A 87 -11.75 8.62 5.86
CA ASN A 87 -11.31 7.71 6.90
C ASN A 87 -11.26 8.35 8.29
N CYS A 88 -11.79 7.63 9.29
CA CYS A 88 -11.87 8.06 10.67
C CYS A 88 -10.86 7.28 11.54
N LEU A 89 -10.15 7.98 12.41
CA LEU A 89 -9.03 7.46 13.20
C LEU A 89 -9.30 7.58 14.69
N ASP A 90 -8.96 6.52 15.43
CA ASP A 90 -8.98 6.55 16.90
C ASP A 90 -7.89 5.64 17.49
N PRO A 91 -6.86 6.19 18.18
CA PRO A 91 -6.65 7.61 18.46
C PRO A 91 -6.08 8.38 17.24
N LEU A 92 -5.99 9.70 17.37
CA LEU A 92 -5.08 10.51 16.56
C LEU A 92 -3.67 10.34 17.14
N PRO A 93 -2.67 9.86 16.36
CA PRO A 93 -1.29 9.73 16.84
C PRO A 93 -0.68 11.08 17.26
N ASP A 94 0.28 11.03 18.18
CA ASP A 94 1.11 12.18 18.54
C ASP A 94 1.93 12.69 17.34
N ASP A 95 2.38 13.95 17.40
CA ASP A 95 3.22 14.55 16.37
C ASP A 95 4.48 13.72 16.09
N GLY A 96 4.71 13.40 14.82
CA GLY A 96 5.87 12.61 14.38
C GLY A 96 5.61 11.83 13.11
N GLU A 97 6.47 10.86 12.84
CA GLU A 97 6.29 9.93 11.74
C GLU A 97 5.17 8.93 12.06
N VAL A 98 4.20 8.82 11.16
CA VAL A 98 3.05 7.92 11.30
C VAL A 98 3.13 6.83 10.23
N ASN A 99 3.38 5.61 10.67
CA ASN A 99 3.44 4.44 9.79
C ASN A 99 2.09 3.71 9.75
N ASP A 100 1.58 3.35 10.92
CA ASP A 100 0.31 2.65 11.07
C ASP A 100 -0.66 3.44 11.93
N VAL A 101 -1.94 3.30 11.62
CA VAL A 101 -3.05 3.92 12.35
C VAL A 101 -4.14 2.91 12.61
N ARG A 102 -4.96 3.19 13.62
CA ARG A 102 -6.22 2.49 13.86
C ARG A 102 -7.35 3.25 13.15
N VAL A 103 -7.90 2.65 12.11
CA VAL A 103 -9.07 3.16 11.39
C VAL A 103 -10.33 2.54 11.97
N VAL A 104 -11.35 3.35 12.22
CA VAL A 104 -12.64 2.94 12.81
C VAL A 104 -13.80 3.40 11.92
N PRO A 105 -14.98 2.75 12.00
CA PRO A 105 -16.18 3.24 11.34
C PRO A 105 -16.48 4.67 11.79
N CYS A 106 -16.84 5.57 10.86
CA CYS A 106 -17.10 6.97 11.22
C CYS A 106 -18.35 7.16 12.09
N THR A 107 -19.21 6.13 12.17
CA THR A 107 -20.34 6.09 13.12
C THR A 107 -19.90 5.86 14.56
N ASP A 108 -18.72 5.28 14.76
CA ASP A 108 -18.15 5.07 16.09
C ASP A 108 -17.46 6.38 16.55
N PRO A 109 -17.36 6.62 17.88
CA PRO A 109 -16.57 7.74 18.39
C PRO A 109 -15.12 7.67 17.90
N HIS A 110 -14.59 8.77 17.38
CA HIS A 110 -13.24 8.82 16.84
C HIS A 110 -12.55 10.17 17.06
N ALA A 111 -11.22 10.18 17.05
CA ALA A 111 -10.43 11.36 17.36
C ALA A 111 -10.29 12.32 16.17
N ALA A 112 -10.17 11.79 14.95
CA ALA A 112 -9.95 12.59 13.75
C ALA A 112 -10.53 11.96 12.49
N GLN A 113 -10.82 12.78 11.48
CA GLN A 113 -11.24 12.31 10.16
C GLN A 113 -10.43 12.98 9.05
N VAL A 114 -10.00 12.20 8.05
CA VAL A 114 -9.39 12.72 6.82
C VAL A 114 -10.45 13.44 5.98
N ILE A 115 -10.35 14.76 5.85
CA ILE A 115 -11.33 15.57 5.11
C ILE A 115 -10.92 15.87 3.67
N SER A 116 -9.62 15.84 3.38
CA SER A 116 -9.11 16.08 2.03
C SER A 116 -7.71 15.49 1.84
N GLN A 117 -7.33 15.35 0.58
CA GLN A 117 -6.02 14.86 0.14
C GLN A 117 -5.38 15.89 -0.79
N TYR A 118 -4.06 15.99 -0.71
CA TYR A 118 -3.24 16.78 -1.63
C TYR A 118 -2.36 15.83 -2.43
N GLU A 119 -2.57 15.77 -3.74
CA GLU A 119 -1.76 14.96 -4.64
C GLU A 119 -0.57 15.79 -5.16
N PHE A 120 0.64 15.30 -4.88
CA PHE A 120 1.84 15.80 -5.53
C PHE A 120 1.91 15.25 -6.97
N GLU A 121 2.50 16.02 -7.89
CA GLU A 121 2.74 15.53 -9.25
C GLU A 121 3.56 14.24 -9.21
N SER A 122 3.16 13.25 -10.01
CA SER A 122 3.78 11.91 -9.99
C SER A 122 5.28 11.92 -10.31
N ASP A 123 5.75 12.89 -11.10
CA ASP A 123 7.14 13.08 -11.49
C ASP A 123 7.87 14.17 -10.67
N ALA A 124 7.24 14.67 -9.60
CA ALA A 124 7.86 15.66 -8.73
C ALA A 124 9.15 15.13 -8.10
N ILE A 125 10.15 16.00 -8.01
CA ILE A 125 11.36 15.79 -7.22
C ILE A 125 11.05 16.10 -5.76
N TRP A 126 11.62 15.31 -4.84
CA TRP A 126 11.47 15.52 -3.39
C TRP A 126 11.80 16.98 -3.03
N PRO A 127 10.83 17.76 -2.52
CA PRO A 127 11.04 19.18 -2.26
C PRO A 127 11.74 19.44 -0.91
N GLY A 128 12.02 18.40 -0.13
CA GLY A 128 12.42 18.49 1.27
C GLY A 128 11.22 18.57 2.22
N GLN A 129 11.38 18.04 3.44
CA GLN A 129 10.28 17.85 4.38
C GLN A 129 9.48 19.14 4.64
N ALA A 130 10.14 20.22 5.03
CA ALA A 130 9.49 21.49 5.33
C ALA A 130 8.72 22.10 4.14
N ALA A 131 9.11 21.78 2.91
CA ALA A 131 8.40 22.24 1.72
C ALA A 131 7.21 21.34 1.39
N ALA A 132 7.32 20.02 1.62
CA ALA A 132 6.21 19.09 1.53
C ALA A 132 5.11 19.45 2.54
N ASP A 133 5.48 19.59 3.82
CA ASP A 133 4.56 19.96 4.91
C ASP A 133 3.80 21.24 4.60
N ARG A 134 4.52 22.28 4.13
CA ARG A 134 3.91 23.57 3.78
C ARG A 134 2.91 23.46 2.63
N ARG A 135 3.18 22.63 1.62
CA ARG A 135 2.27 22.43 0.49
C ARG A 135 0.98 21.75 0.95
N VAL A 136 1.09 20.70 1.76
CA VAL A 136 -0.09 20.02 2.32
C VAL A 136 -0.87 20.96 3.24
N ALA A 137 -0.20 21.69 4.13
CA ALA A 137 -0.82 22.70 4.99
C ALA A 137 -1.54 23.80 4.19
N THR A 138 -0.96 24.25 3.08
CA THR A 138 -1.60 25.24 2.21
C THR A 138 -2.83 24.68 1.48
N ALA A 139 -2.79 23.39 1.12
CA ALA A 139 -3.91 22.71 0.46
C ALA A 139 -5.05 22.34 1.43
N CYS A 140 -4.75 22.18 2.72
CA CYS A 140 -5.72 21.87 3.77
C CYS A 140 -6.62 23.09 4.06
N GLN A 141 -7.75 23.16 3.38
CA GLN A 141 -8.72 24.24 3.53
C GLN A 141 -9.74 23.90 4.62
N VAL A 142 -9.80 24.75 5.65
CA VAL A 142 -10.79 24.65 6.73
C VAL A 142 -11.72 25.85 6.67
N SER A 143 -13.02 25.60 6.70
CA SER A 143 -14.05 26.64 6.66
C SER A 143 -14.18 27.36 8.01
N ALA A 144 -14.74 28.57 7.96
CA ALA A 144 -15.08 29.31 9.16
C ALA A 144 -16.06 28.52 10.06
N ALA A 145 -17.03 27.82 9.45
CA ALA A 145 -18.00 27.01 10.19
C ALA A 145 -17.33 25.83 10.93
N GLU A 146 -16.37 25.15 10.32
CA GLU A 146 -15.60 24.09 10.98
C GLU A 146 -14.76 24.64 12.14
N THR A 147 -14.13 25.79 11.93
CA THR A 147 -13.34 26.48 12.97
C THR A 147 -14.23 26.91 14.14
N GLU A 148 -15.40 27.50 13.87
CA GLU A 148 -16.39 27.89 14.88
C GLU A 148 -16.97 26.68 15.63
N ALA A 149 -17.03 25.51 14.98
CA ALA A 149 -17.38 24.23 15.62
C ALA A 149 -16.26 23.63 16.47
N GLY A 150 -15.12 24.32 16.61
CA GLY A 150 -13.97 23.90 17.42
C GLY A 150 -13.09 22.84 16.75
N LEU A 151 -13.17 22.71 15.42
CA LEU A 151 -12.31 21.80 14.66
C LEU A 151 -10.98 22.46 14.31
N THR A 152 -9.91 21.68 14.42
CA THR A 152 -8.54 22.07 14.11
C THR A 152 -7.95 21.10 13.08
N PRO A 153 -7.23 21.58 12.06
CA PRO A 153 -6.55 20.71 11.12
C PRO A 153 -5.24 20.17 11.68
N VAL A 154 -4.95 18.93 11.33
CA VAL A 154 -3.61 18.33 11.36
C VAL A 154 -3.30 17.81 9.95
N THR A 155 -2.08 18.07 9.48
CA THR A 155 -1.67 17.69 8.12
C THR A 155 -0.53 16.70 8.15
N TRP A 156 -0.64 15.66 7.34
CA TRP A 156 0.42 14.68 7.13
C TRP A 156 0.95 14.81 5.71
N ALA A 157 2.26 15.00 5.58
CA ALA A 157 2.94 14.97 4.31
C ALA A 157 3.82 13.72 4.21
N PRO A 158 4.13 13.25 2.98
CA PRO A 158 5.09 12.18 2.81
C PRO A 158 6.43 12.52 3.47
N THR A 159 7.12 11.49 3.95
CA THR A 159 8.52 11.54 4.36
C THR A 159 9.43 11.34 3.15
N GLU A 160 10.72 11.67 3.27
CA GLU A 160 11.70 11.36 2.22
C GLU A 160 11.72 9.87 1.87
N GLN A 161 11.69 9.00 2.88
CA GLN A 161 11.67 7.55 2.70
C GLN A 161 10.41 7.07 1.97
N SER A 162 9.23 7.48 2.42
CA SER A 162 7.98 7.10 1.73
C SER A 162 7.89 7.68 0.32
N TRP A 163 8.50 8.85 0.09
CA TRP A 163 8.62 9.46 -1.24
C TRP A 163 9.50 8.63 -2.18
N GLU A 164 10.61 8.07 -1.70
CA GLU A 164 11.43 7.12 -2.46
C GLU A 164 10.63 5.86 -2.84
N ASP A 165 9.71 5.45 -1.96
CA ASP A 165 8.78 4.34 -2.20
C ASP A 165 7.53 4.73 -3.04
N GLY A 166 7.51 5.96 -3.57
CA GLY A 166 6.46 6.44 -4.48
C GLY A 166 5.26 7.11 -3.82
N ASP A 167 5.31 7.42 -2.53
CA ASP A 167 4.25 8.19 -1.85
C ASP A 167 4.21 9.64 -2.35
N ARG A 168 3.06 10.04 -2.87
CA ARG A 168 2.80 11.37 -3.41
C ARG A 168 1.52 11.98 -2.82
N THR A 169 1.07 11.48 -1.67
CA THR A 169 -0.22 11.89 -1.08
C THR A 169 0.00 12.61 0.24
N GLY A 170 -0.47 13.85 0.34
CA GLY A 170 -0.64 14.55 1.61
C GLY A 170 -2.07 14.41 2.14
N LEU A 171 -2.24 14.31 3.45
CA LEU A 171 -3.53 14.19 4.11
C LEU A 171 -3.82 15.42 4.97
N CYS A 172 -5.07 15.86 4.95
CA CYS A 172 -5.60 16.90 5.83
C CYS A 172 -6.70 16.27 6.67
N LEU A 173 -6.48 16.21 7.99
CA LEU A 173 -7.41 15.64 8.95
C LEU A 173 -7.96 16.75 9.83
N LEU A 174 -9.22 16.64 10.22
CA LEU A 174 -9.81 17.48 11.27
C LEU A 174 -10.00 16.67 12.54
N HIS A 175 -9.72 17.32 13.68
CA HIS A 175 -10.04 16.83 15.01
C HIS A 175 -10.62 17.97 15.85
N ARG A 176 -11.21 17.67 17.00
CA ARG A 176 -11.68 18.73 17.91
C ARG A 176 -10.56 19.22 18.83
N ALA A 177 -10.43 20.54 18.98
CA ALA A 177 -9.39 21.17 19.78
C ALA A 177 -9.44 20.82 21.28
N ASP A 178 -10.63 20.51 21.81
CA ASP A 178 -10.84 20.15 23.21
C ASP A 178 -10.62 18.64 23.48
N GLY A 179 -10.28 17.87 22.46
CA GLY A 179 -10.05 16.42 22.54
C GLY A 179 -11.31 15.58 22.69
N THR A 180 -12.51 16.17 22.65
CA THR A 180 -13.74 15.36 22.68
C THR A 180 -13.95 14.66 21.32
N PRO A 181 -14.42 13.41 21.31
CA PRO A 181 -14.51 12.62 20.10
C PRO A 181 -15.54 13.18 19.12
N LEU A 182 -15.27 13.00 17.82
CA LEU A 182 -16.24 13.17 16.76
C LEU A 182 -17.25 12.01 16.81
N THR A 183 -18.49 12.30 16.42
CA THR A 183 -19.56 11.29 16.31
C THR A 183 -20.26 11.48 14.97
N GLY A 184 -20.02 10.57 14.03
CA GLY A 184 -20.46 10.70 12.64
C GLY A 184 -19.43 11.37 11.74
N SER A 185 -19.69 11.30 10.43
CA SER A 185 -18.84 11.88 9.40
C SER A 185 -18.98 13.41 9.34
N LEU A 186 -17.85 14.10 9.15
CA LEU A 186 -17.76 15.52 8.80
C LEU A 186 -18.00 15.77 7.30
N LEU A 187 -17.98 14.70 6.49
CA LEU A 187 -18.22 14.77 5.05
C LEU A 187 -19.70 14.49 4.74
N PRO A 188 -20.26 15.13 3.69
CA PRO A 188 -21.65 14.97 3.27
C PRO A 188 -21.98 13.60 2.66
#